data_AF-A0A7J2M9I8-F1
#
_entry.id   AF-A0A7J2M9I8-F1
#
_cell.length_a   1.000
_cell.length_b   1.000
_cell.length_c   1.000
_cell.angle_alpha   90.00
_cell.angle_beta   90.00
_cell.angle_gamma   90.00
#
_symmetry.space_group_name_H-M   'P 1'
#
loop_
_entity.id
_entity.type
_entity.pdbx_description
1 polymer ?
#
loop_
_entity_poly.entity_id
_entity_poly.type
_entity_poly.pdbx_seq_one_letter_code
_entity_poly.pdbx_strand_id
1 'polypeptide(L)'
;MPMKLISVIAAGMLMVSFLPVVHSDTNITESIIAQVNEEMLEYYLSSLVSFGVRYTGTDACYQAEEWIFEQFESMDLNVSYLEWETGGFRDRDVVATLPGDDDHVIIVGAHADTVETSPGADDNGSGVAAVLAVAEVLSRYEFMHTIQFIVYTGEEVGTYGSYNHAREAYANGEKIMAVFNLDMVGYAESPVGGNMIRFFETERGEKLTDFCIDVSTTYHHLIGLDIERVPNYPGSDHQAYIDYGYDAVFSAHYDGYPYGHSANDSIDKINFTYHTKVARLFAAVLAEMANRPVHTYVEIQEPREGYLYVMDHPIMPLTCKTWYLGLRGATIVVGRVTVVAETEGAVEKVIFAVDERMWKWDYDPPYEWKVNAVVLGKHYIRTHAYGEEMAEDEMDILALIPYTP
;
A
#
# COMPACT_ATOMS: atom_id res chain seq x y z
N MET A 1 -7.63 -41.22 -15.11
CA MET A 1 -7.80 -40.39 -13.90
C MET A 1 -7.04 -39.10 -14.15
N PRO A 2 -7.69 -37.93 -14.15
CA PRO A 2 -7.05 -36.71 -14.59
C PRO A 2 -6.10 -36.15 -13.52
N MET A 3 -4.98 -35.64 -14.00
CA MET A 3 -4.03 -34.78 -13.30
C MET A 3 -4.73 -33.50 -12.82
N LYS A 4 -4.54 -33.14 -11.55
CA LYS A 4 -4.77 -31.77 -11.07
C LYS A 4 -3.51 -30.97 -11.34
N LEU A 5 -3.60 -30.00 -12.25
CA LEU A 5 -2.66 -28.89 -12.37
C LEU A 5 -2.80 -28.04 -11.10
N ILE A 6 -1.68 -27.75 -10.44
CA ILE A 6 -1.58 -26.70 -9.43
C ILE A 6 -1.08 -25.49 -10.21
N SER A 7 -1.97 -24.54 -10.47
CA SER A 7 -1.64 -23.20 -10.95
C SER A 7 -1.23 -22.39 -9.73
N VAL A 8 0.04 -22.01 -9.68
CA VAL A 8 0.60 -21.00 -8.78
C VAL A 8 0.54 -19.69 -9.57
N ILE A 9 -0.06 -18.66 -8.99
CA ILE A 9 -0.22 -17.32 -9.58
C ILE A 9 0.49 -16.36 -8.61
N ALA A 10 1.26 -15.42 -9.15
CA ALA A 10 2.27 -14.62 -8.45
C ALA A 10 2.08 -13.10 -8.70
N ALA A 11 2.58 -12.28 -7.78
CA ALA A 11 1.96 -11.04 -7.28
C ALA A 11 2.86 -9.81 -7.44
N GLY A 12 2.76 -9.09 -8.56
CA GLY A 12 3.81 -8.11 -8.85
C GLY A 12 3.48 -6.65 -8.91
N MET A 13 4.58 -5.92 -8.93
CA MET A 13 4.66 -4.50 -8.79
C MET A 13 4.71 -3.76 -10.13
N LEU A 14 4.14 -2.56 -10.10
CA LEU A 14 4.00 -1.65 -11.20
C LEU A 14 5.01 -0.51 -11.14
N MET A 15 5.51 -0.05 -12.29
CA MET A 15 6.07 1.28 -12.42
C MET A 15 5.51 1.96 -13.66
N VAL A 16 4.62 2.95 -13.46
CA VAL A 16 4.25 3.85 -14.56
C VAL A 16 5.21 5.02 -14.61
N SER A 17 5.72 5.32 -15.80
CA SER A 17 6.45 6.57 -16.06
C SER A 17 5.46 7.73 -16.15
N PHE A 18 5.72 8.81 -15.39
CA PHE A 18 4.88 9.99 -15.36
C PHE A 18 5.10 10.90 -16.58
N LEU A 19 4.35 10.67 -17.68
CA LEU A 19 4.04 11.75 -18.63
C LEU A 19 3.19 12.83 -17.92
N PRO A 20 3.41 14.13 -18.22
CA PRO A 20 2.64 15.23 -17.64
C PRO A 20 1.16 15.11 -18.03
N VAL A 21 0.27 15.48 -17.09
CA VAL A 21 -1.19 15.46 -17.24
C VAL A 21 -1.61 16.15 -18.55
N VAL A 22 -2.04 15.35 -19.53
CA VAL A 22 -2.60 15.86 -20.79
C VAL A 22 -4.07 16.21 -20.53
N HIS A 23 -4.36 17.52 -20.53
CA HIS A 23 -5.71 18.06 -20.35
C HIS A 23 -6.71 17.42 -21.33
N SER A 24 -7.77 16.81 -20.80
CA SER A 24 -9.04 16.65 -21.51
C SER A 24 -10.17 17.35 -20.73
N ASP A 25 -11.16 17.78 -21.48
CA ASP A 25 -12.22 18.74 -21.16
C ASP A 25 -12.83 18.62 -19.74
N THR A 26 -12.58 19.58 -18.85
CA THR A 26 -13.08 19.63 -17.45
C THR A 26 -12.94 18.29 -16.72
N ASN A 27 -11.74 18.08 -16.18
CA ASN A 27 -11.20 16.80 -15.75
C ASN A 27 -12.13 16.05 -14.76
N ILE A 28 -12.45 14.78 -15.04
CA ILE A 28 -13.18 13.86 -14.15
C ILE A 28 -12.65 13.91 -12.71
N THR A 29 -11.34 14.06 -12.55
CA THR A 29 -10.66 14.21 -11.26
C THR A 29 -11.11 15.46 -10.51
N GLU A 30 -11.30 16.60 -11.18
CA GLU A 30 -11.83 17.81 -10.54
C GLU A 30 -13.27 17.60 -10.05
N SER A 31 -14.09 16.85 -10.81
CA SER A 31 -15.46 16.48 -10.41
C SER A 31 -15.46 15.54 -9.20
N ILE A 32 -14.51 14.61 -9.12
CA ILE A 32 -14.31 13.71 -7.99
C ILE A 32 -13.91 14.53 -6.75
N ILE A 33 -12.89 15.39 -6.87
CA ILE A 33 -12.42 16.26 -5.78
C ILE A 33 -13.56 17.13 -5.23
N ALA A 34 -14.39 17.70 -6.11
CA ALA A 34 -15.48 18.59 -5.72
C ALA A 34 -16.62 17.91 -4.95
N GLN A 35 -16.78 16.58 -5.08
CA GLN A 35 -17.81 15.82 -4.36
C GLN A 35 -17.42 15.51 -2.91
N VAL A 36 -16.12 15.38 -2.63
CA VAL A 36 -15.63 15.19 -1.26
C VAL A 36 -15.84 16.48 -0.45
N ASN A 37 -16.60 16.37 0.63
CA ASN A 37 -17.01 17.51 1.46
C ASN A 37 -17.00 17.18 2.95
N GLU A 38 -17.00 18.24 3.76
CA GLU A 38 -16.86 18.17 5.22
C GLU A 38 -17.96 17.34 5.90
N GLU A 39 -19.20 17.43 5.42
CA GLU A 39 -20.35 16.71 6.00
C GLU A 39 -20.19 15.19 5.91
N MET A 40 -19.58 14.69 4.82
CA MET A 40 -19.27 13.26 4.66
C MET A 40 -18.27 12.79 5.71
N LEU A 41 -17.18 13.54 5.89
CA LEU A 41 -16.12 13.19 6.86
C LEU A 41 -16.65 13.27 8.29
N GLU A 42 -17.43 14.30 8.63
CA GLU A 42 -18.08 14.43 9.93
C GLU A 42 -19.03 13.26 10.22
N TYR A 43 -19.84 12.86 9.23
CA TYR A 43 -20.77 11.73 9.36
C TYR A 43 -20.03 10.42 9.63
N TYR A 44 -19.06 10.07 8.79
CA TYR A 44 -18.35 8.80 8.94
C TYR A 44 -17.54 8.74 10.24
N LEU A 45 -16.84 9.83 10.58
CA LEU A 45 -16.04 9.88 11.80
C LEU A 45 -16.92 9.82 13.05
N SER A 46 -17.99 10.61 13.10
CA SER A 46 -18.89 10.63 14.26
C SER A 46 -19.59 9.29 14.47
N SER A 47 -19.94 8.61 13.38
CA SER A 47 -20.57 7.30 13.43
C SER A 47 -19.60 6.25 13.96
N LEU A 48 -18.36 6.21 13.46
CA LEU A 48 -17.36 5.25 13.93
C LEU A 48 -16.97 5.48 15.40
N VAL A 49 -16.73 6.72 15.80
CA VAL A 49 -16.36 7.05 17.20
C VAL A 49 -17.53 6.78 18.16
N SER A 50 -18.78 6.72 17.67
CA SER A 50 -19.94 6.40 18.51
C SER A 50 -19.92 4.99 19.10
N PHE A 51 -19.16 4.06 18.51
CA PHE A 51 -18.90 2.73 19.09
C PHE A 51 -18.01 2.78 20.33
N GLY A 52 -17.34 3.91 20.59
CA GLY A 52 -16.41 4.09 21.71
C GLY A 52 -15.05 3.47 21.42
N VAL A 53 -14.44 2.88 22.45
CA VAL A 53 -13.16 2.15 22.34
C VAL A 53 -13.38 0.90 21.50
N ARG A 54 -12.64 0.76 20.40
CA ARG A 54 -12.74 -0.36 19.43
C ARG A 54 -11.51 -1.27 19.54
N TYR A 55 -11.14 -1.63 20.77
CA TYR A 55 -9.97 -2.49 21.00
C TYR A 55 -10.14 -3.85 20.30
N THR A 56 -9.08 -4.31 19.64
CA THR A 56 -9.07 -5.55 18.86
C THR A 56 -9.67 -6.73 19.62
N GLY A 57 -10.58 -7.46 18.96
CA GLY A 57 -11.27 -8.64 19.50
C GLY A 57 -12.40 -8.33 20.49
N THR A 58 -12.80 -7.06 20.65
CA THR A 58 -13.96 -6.68 21.46
C THR A 58 -15.24 -6.56 20.64
N ASP A 59 -16.40 -6.70 21.28
CA ASP A 59 -17.71 -6.54 20.62
C ASP A 59 -17.85 -5.18 19.91
N ALA A 60 -17.23 -4.12 20.43
CA ALA A 60 -17.25 -2.79 19.83
C ALA A 60 -16.44 -2.74 18.53
N CYS A 61 -15.32 -3.46 18.45
CA CYS A 61 -14.55 -3.60 17.22
C CYS A 61 -15.35 -4.37 16.17
N TYR A 62 -15.92 -5.53 16.53
CA TYR A 62 -16.78 -6.32 15.63
C TYR A 62 -18.00 -5.53 15.10
N GLN A 63 -18.64 -4.71 15.96
CA GLN A 63 -19.76 -3.87 15.54
C GLN A 63 -19.32 -2.74 14.59
N ALA A 64 -18.13 -2.18 14.79
CA ALA A 64 -17.55 -1.21 13.89
C ALA A 64 -17.25 -1.83 12.51
N GLU A 65 -16.63 -3.03 12.48
CA GLU A 65 -16.41 -3.79 11.23
C GLU A 65 -17.72 -4.06 10.48
N GLU A 66 -18.78 -4.46 11.19
CA GLU A 66 -20.12 -4.68 10.61
C GLU A 66 -20.69 -3.40 10.00
N TRP A 67 -20.60 -2.29 10.73
CA TRP A 67 -21.07 -1.00 10.21
C TRP A 67 -20.27 -0.53 8.99
N ILE A 68 -18.94 -0.70 8.99
CA ILE A 68 -18.06 -0.36 7.86
C ILE A 68 -18.42 -1.22 6.64
N PHE A 69 -18.63 -2.52 6.83
CA PHE A 69 -19.07 -3.42 5.76
C PHE A 69 -20.38 -2.93 5.13
N GLU A 70 -21.37 -2.60 5.96
CA GLU A 70 -22.66 -2.07 5.50
C GLU A 70 -22.51 -0.74 4.76
N GLN A 71 -21.59 0.14 5.19
CA GLN A 71 -21.32 1.39 4.45
C GLN A 71 -20.80 1.09 3.05
N PHE A 72 -19.78 0.24 2.91
CA PHE A 72 -19.25 -0.12 1.59
C PHE A 72 -20.28 -0.87 0.72
N GLU A 73 -21.08 -1.77 1.31
CA GLU A 73 -22.12 -2.50 0.57
C GLU A 73 -23.18 -1.54 0.02
N SER A 74 -23.52 -0.48 0.78
CA SER A 74 -24.45 0.56 0.33
C SER A 74 -23.93 1.41 -0.84
N MET A 75 -22.62 1.34 -1.11
CA MET A 75 -21.95 1.99 -2.25
C MET A 75 -21.88 1.06 -3.48
N ASP A 76 -22.59 -0.07 -3.47
CA ASP A 76 -22.57 -1.10 -4.53
C ASP A 76 -21.16 -1.70 -4.80
N LEU A 77 -20.28 -1.69 -3.80
CA LEU A 77 -18.94 -2.29 -3.87
C LEU A 77 -18.98 -3.80 -3.59
N ASN A 78 -17.99 -4.54 -4.10
CA ASN A 78 -17.81 -5.94 -3.73
C ASN A 78 -17.09 -6.03 -2.39
N VAL A 79 -17.82 -6.35 -1.32
CA VAL A 79 -17.29 -6.34 0.06
C VAL A 79 -17.12 -7.74 0.61
N SER A 80 -16.01 -7.98 1.31
CA SER A 80 -15.72 -9.24 1.99
C SER A 80 -15.02 -9.01 3.32
N TYR A 81 -15.16 -9.97 4.23
CA TYR A 81 -14.33 -10.02 5.44
C TYR A 81 -13.11 -10.88 5.19
N LEU A 82 -11.96 -10.42 5.68
CA LEU A 82 -10.76 -11.23 5.79
C LEU A 82 -10.50 -11.57 7.26
N GLU A 83 -10.87 -12.78 7.67
CA GLU A 83 -10.69 -13.24 9.05
C GLU A 83 -9.22 -13.58 9.34
N TRP A 84 -8.74 -13.22 10.53
CA TRP A 84 -7.39 -13.57 10.97
C TRP A 84 -7.35 -13.94 12.46
N GLU A 85 -6.40 -14.79 12.85
CA GLU A 85 -6.14 -15.16 14.25
C GLU A 85 -4.62 -15.19 14.50
N THR A 86 -4.11 -14.22 15.26
CA THR A 86 -2.68 -14.05 15.53
C THR A 86 -2.46 -13.45 16.92
N GLY A 87 -1.40 -13.85 17.61
CA GLY A 87 -1.02 -13.23 18.89
C GLY A 87 -2.00 -13.44 20.05
N GLY A 88 -2.96 -14.36 19.91
CA GLY A 88 -4.06 -14.55 20.87
C GLY A 88 -5.27 -13.64 20.63
N PHE A 89 -5.24 -12.85 19.55
CA PHE A 89 -6.34 -12.04 19.06
C PHE A 89 -6.97 -12.68 17.81
N ARG A 90 -8.22 -12.33 17.56
CA ARG A 90 -8.96 -12.70 16.36
C ARG A 90 -9.89 -11.56 15.98
N ASP A 91 -9.84 -11.13 14.73
CA ASP A 91 -10.71 -10.08 14.19
C ASP A 91 -10.86 -10.23 12.67
N ARG A 92 -11.47 -9.26 12.00
CA ARG A 92 -11.69 -9.31 10.55
C ARG A 92 -11.42 -7.95 9.91
N ASP A 93 -10.58 -7.95 8.88
CA ASP A 93 -10.47 -6.77 8.03
C ASP A 93 -11.69 -6.70 7.10
N VAL A 94 -12.10 -5.47 6.76
CA VAL A 94 -13.16 -5.22 5.77
C VAL A 94 -12.50 -4.79 4.47
N VAL A 95 -12.65 -5.61 3.43
CA VAL A 95 -12.10 -5.36 2.09
C VAL A 95 -13.24 -5.06 1.14
N ALA A 96 -13.30 -3.84 0.62
CA ALA A 96 -14.24 -3.42 -0.41
C ALA A 96 -13.51 -3.17 -1.74
N THR A 97 -14.00 -3.79 -2.81
CA THR A 97 -13.35 -3.75 -4.13
C THR A 97 -14.26 -3.03 -5.13
N LEU A 98 -13.71 -1.98 -5.76
CA LEU A 98 -14.24 -1.36 -6.98
C LEU A 98 -13.50 -1.97 -8.17
N PRO A 99 -14.12 -2.88 -8.95
CA PRO A 99 -13.44 -3.57 -10.04
C PRO A 99 -13.04 -2.61 -11.17
N GLY A 100 -11.82 -2.77 -11.66
CA GLY A 100 -11.35 -2.15 -12.90
C GLY A 100 -11.52 -3.05 -14.12
N ASP A 101 -11.02 -2.59 -15.27
CA ASP A 101 -10.96 -3.32 -16.52
C ASP A 101 -9.82 -4.37 -16.57
N ASP A 102 -8.79 -4.21 -15.75
CA ASP A 102 -7.64 -5.13 -15.65
C ASP A 102 -7.42 -5.70 -14.24
N ASP A 103 -6.32 -6.45 -14.06
CA ASP A 103 -5.97 -7.16 -12.83
C ASP A 103 -4.96 -6.41 -11.94
N HIS A 104 -4.65 -5.15 -12.27
CA HIS A 104 -3.83 -4.31 -11.41
C HIS A 104 -4.66 -3.71 -10.28
N VAL A 105 -4.06 -3.63 -9.09
CA VAL A 105 -4.74 -3.23 -7.87
C VAL A 105 -4.06 -2.02 -7.23
N ILE A 106 -4.87 -1.04 -6.83
CA ILE A 106 -4.45 0.09 -5.99
C ILE A 106 -5.16 -0.05 -4.66
N ILE A 107 -4.41 -0.04 -3.57
CA ILE A 107 -4.96 -0.15 -2.22
C ILE A 107 -4.92 1.21 -1.54
N VAL A 108 -6.03 1.58 -0.92
CA VAL A 108 -6.07 2.63 0.11
C VAL A 108 -6.67 2.02 1.38
N GLY A 109 -6.03 2.24 2.53
CA GLY A 109 -6.51 1.69 3.78
C GLY A 109 -6.20 2.51 5.02
N ALA A 110 -6.83 2.09 6.11
CA ALA A 110 -6.72 2.63 7.46
C ALA A 110 -7.15 1.54 8.46
N HIS A 111 -6.83 1.66 9.76
CA HIS A 111 -7.30 0.69 10.75
C HIS A 111 -8.49 1.21 11.56
N ALA A 112 -9.41 0.32 11.91
CA ALA A 112 -10.58 0.63 12.72
C ALA A 112 -10.33 0.48 14.21
N ASP A 113 -9.40 -0.38 14.63
CA ASP A 113 -9.16 -0.65 16.04
C ASP A 113 -8.45 0.51 16.75
N THR A 114 -8.52 0.50 18.08
CA THR A 114 -7.91 1.50 18.97
C THR A 114 -7.18 0.80 20.10
N VAL A 115 -6.29 1.48 20.83
CA VAL A 115 -5.92 1.02 22.19
C VAL A 115 -7.11 0.98 23.17
N GLU A 116 -6.98 0.24 24.28
CA GLU A 116 -8.01 0.04 25.32
C GLU A 116 -8.59 1.32 25.96
N THR A 117 -7.89 2.45 25.85
CA THR A 117 -8.26 3.70 26.54
C THR A 117 -8.65 4.84 25.61
N SER A 118 -8.65 4.63 24.30
CA SER A 118 -8.83 5.68 23.30
C SER A 118 -10.16 5.55 22.56
N PRO A 119 -10.96 6.62 22.42
CA PRO A 119 -12.07 6.65 21.47
C PRO A 119 -11.60 6.56 20.01
N GLY A 120 -10.33 6.89 19.75
CA GLY A 120 -9.69 6.75 18.44
C GLY A 120 -10.29 7.65 17.38
N ALA A 121 -10.40 8.96 17.66
CA ALA A 121 -10.96 9.91 16.71
C ALA A 121 -9.98 10.25 15.60
N ASP A 122 -8.74 10.62 15.94
CA ASP A 122 -7.70 10.78 14.93
C ASP A 122 -6.93 9.48 14.70
N ASP A 123 -6.80 8.64 15.73
CA ASP A 123 -6.01 7.40 15.72
C ASP A 123 -6.91 6.16 15.93
N ASN A 124 -7.48 5.57 14.87
CA ASN A 124 -7.40 6.01 13.47
C ASN A 124 -8.78 6.19 12.80
N GLY A 125 -9.72 6.77 13.55
CA GLY A 125 -11.04 7.08 13.01
C GLY A 125 -10.99 8.05 11.83
N SER A 126 -10.03 8.97 11.79
CA SER A 126 -9.88 9.94 10.71
C SER A 126 -9.45 9.26 9.41
N GLY A 127 -8.55 8.28 9.45
CA GLY A 127 -8.17 7.46 8.29
C GLY A 127 -9.38 6.71 7.74
N VAL A 128 -10.12 6.00 8.59
CA VAL A 128 -11.31 5.24 8.17
C VAL A 128 -12.38 6.14 7.55
N ALA A 129 -12.64 7.30 8.15
CA ALA A 129 -13.59 8.26 7.61
C ALA A 129 -13.16 8.81 6.23
N ALA A 130 -11.86 9.02 6.02
CA ALA A 130 -11.33 9.42 4.72
C ALA A 130 -11.49 8.29 3.68
N VAL A 131 -11.16 7.04 4.02
CA VAL A 131 -11.33 5.88 3.14
C VAL A 131 -12.80 5.73 2.71
N LEU A 132 -13.75 5.79 3.66
CA LEU A 132 -15.18 5.69 3.39
C LEU A 132 -15.69 6.83 2.49
N ALA A 133 -15.30 8.08 2.79
CA ALA A 133 -15.71 9.23 1.99
C ALA A 133 -15.16 9.16 0.55
N VAL A 134 -13.92 8.70 0.38
CA VAL A 134 -13.30 8.53 -0.94
C VAL A 134 -13.98 7.38 -1.70
N ALA A 135 -14.25 6.26 -1.05
CA ALA A 135 -14.98 5.13 -1.64
C ALA A 135 -16.38 5.52 -2.12
N GLU A 136 -17.11 6.31 -1.33
CA GLU A 136 -18.46 6.77 -1.68
C GLU A 136 -18.47 7.62 -2.97
N VAL A 137 -17.43 8.42 -3.19
CA VAL A 137 -17.30 9.23 -4.40
C VAL A 137 -16.82 8.38 -5.57
N LEU A 138 -15.76 7.57 -5.40
CA LEU A 138 -15.14 6.82 -6.48
C LEU A 138 -16.02 5.68 -7.00
N SER A 139 -16.86 5.07 -6.15
CA SER A 139 -17.83 4.02 -6.54
C SER A 139 -18.82 4.44 -7.64
N ARG A 140 -18.96 5.74 -7.89
CA ARG A 140 -19.83 6.31 -8.93
C ARG A 140 -19.17 6.35 -10.32
N TYR A 141 -17.93 5.90 -10.42
CA TYR A 141 -17.08 5.98 -11.60
C TYR A 141 -16.50 4.61 -11.95
N GLU A 142 -16.07 4.49 -13.20
CA GLU A 142 -15.36 3.32 -13.73
C GLU A 142 -13.89 3.70 -13.96
N PHE A 143 -12.99 2.76 -13.72
CA PHE A 143 -11.54 2.95 -13.80
C PHE A 143 -10.89 1.78 -14.55
N MET A 144 -9.67 2.00 -15.07
CA MET A 144 -8.91 0.93 -15.72
C MET A 144 -8.43 -0.10 -14.69
N HIS A 145 -7.94 0.37 -13.54
CA HIS A 145 -7.40 -0.49 -12.49
C HIS A 145 -8.40 -0.69 -11.36
N THR A 146 -8.30 -1.86 -10.72
CA THR A 146 -9.08 -2.19 -9.54
C THR A 146 -8.63 -1.33 -8.36
N ILE A 147 -9.58 -0.78 -7.61
CA ILE A 147 -9.31 -0.05 -6.36
C ILE A 147 -9.86 -0.87 -5.19
N GLN A 148 -8.99 -1.19 -4.23
CA GLN A 148 -9.39 -1.79 -2.96
C GLN A 148 -9.36 -0.75 -1.85
N PHE A 149 -10.48 -0.62 -1.16
CA PHE A 149 -10.63 0.14 0.08
C PHE A 149 -10.59 -0.86 1.22
N ILE A 150 -9.57 -0.79 2.07
CA ILE A 150 -9.39 -1.77 3.15
C ILE A 150 -9.44 -1.06 4.49
N VAL A 151 -10.27 -1.56 5.39
CA VAL A 151 -10.23 -1.17 6.79
C VAL A 151 -9.68 -2.33 7.61
N TYR A 152 -8.46 -2.16 8.11
CA TYR A 152 -7.74 -3.16 8.87
C TYR A 152 -8.19 -3.20 10.33
N THR A 153 -7.87 -4.30 10.98
CA THR A 153 -8.00 -4.52 12.42
C THR A 153 -6.71 -5.12 12.95
N GLY A 154 -6.47 -4.97 14.26
CA GLY A 154 -5.27 -5.51 14.88
C GLY A 154 -4.00 -4.69 14.64
N GLU A 155 -4.12 -3.42 14.23
CA GLU A 155 -2.98 -2.50 14.09
C GLU A 155 -2.29 -2.33 15.44
N GLU A 156 -3.07 -1.95 16.45
CA GLU A 156 -2.61 -1.51 17.78
C GLU A 156 -2.02 -2.65 18.62
N VAL A 157 -2.23 -3.89 18.18
CA VAL A 157 -1.71 -5.11 18.81
C VAL A 157 -0.60 -5.78 17.99
N GLY A 158 -0.22 -5.20 16.86
CA GLY A 158 0.96 -5.59 16.09
C GLY A 158 0.79 -5.71 14.58
N THR A 159 -0.11 -4.92 13.97
CA THR A 159 -0.43 -4.88 12.53
C THR A 159 -0.92 -6.20 11.95
N TYR A 160 -1.70 -6.96 12.74
CA TYR A 160 -2.04 -8.34 12.39
C TYR A 160 -2.95 -8.47 11.17
N GLY A 161 -3.94 -7.60 11.01
CA GLY A 161 -4.84 -7.60 9.84
C GLY A 161 -4.08 -7.34 8.55
N SER A 162 -3.38 -6.21 8.46
CA SER A 162 -2.58 -5.86 7.28
C SER A 162 -1.50 -6.90 6.94
N TYR A 163 -0.83 -7.50 7.93
CA TYR A 163 0.07 -8.64 7.67
C TYR A 163 -0.65 -9.88 7.14
N ASN A 164 -1.88 -10.15 7.58
CA ASN A 164 -2.67 -11.25 7.05
C ASN A 164 -3.06 -10.98 5.59
N HIS A 165 -3.54 -9.78 5.30
CA HIS A 165 -3.89 -9.36 3.93
C HIS A 165 -2.68 -9.38 3.00
N ALA A 166 -1.59 -8.69 3.35
CA ALA A 166 -0.40 -8.62 2.51
C ALA A 166 0.18 -10.02 2.21
N ARG A 167 0.14 -10.93 3.19
CA ARG A 167 0.55 -12.33 3.00
C ARG A 167 -0.35 -13.06 2.01
N GLU A 168 -1.66 -12.88 2.10
CA GLU A 168 -2.61 -13.54 1.19
C GLU A 168 -2.50 -12.98 -0.23
N ALA A 169 -2.42 -11.65 -0.37
CA ALA A 169 -2.17 -11.00 -1.65
C ALA A 169 -0.89 -11.50 -2.31
N TYR A 170 0.21 -11.58 -1.54
CA TYR A 170 1.49 -12.12 -2.02
C TYR A 170 1.38 -13.60 -2.43
N ALA A 171 0.66 -14.41 -1.66
CA ALA A 171 0.45 -15.82 -1.97
C ALA A 171 -0.47 -16.07 -3.17
N ASN A 172 -1.42 -15.15 -3.42
CA ASN A 172 -2.43 -15.26 -4.48
C ASN A 172 -1.96 -14.76 -5.83
N GLY A 173 -0.94 -13.92 -5.84
CA GLY A 173 -0.49 -13.36 -7.08
C GLY A 173 -1.05 -11.99 -7.42
N GLU A 174 -1.42 -11.19 -6.41
CA GLU A 174 -2.06 -9.91 -6.66
C GLU A 174 -1.09 -8.83 -7.13
N LYS A 175 -1.41 -8.22 -8.27
CA LYS A 175 -0.59 -7.16 -8.88
C LYS A 175 -0.85 -5.80 -8.23
N ILE A 176 -0.40 -5.64 -6.99
CA ILE A 176 -0.61 -4.41 -6.23
C ILE A 176 0.42 -3.37 -6.67
N MET A 177 -0.08 -2.29 -7.29
CA MET A 177 0.72 -1.20 -7.83
C MET A 177 1.16 -0.20 -6.77
N ALA A 178 0.29 0.01 -5.78
CA ALA A 178 0.48 1.02 -4.74
C ALA A 178 -0.40 0.71 -3.54
N VAL A 179 0.13 0.98 -2.35
CA VAL A 179 -0.60 0.92 -1.09
C VAL A 179 -0.48 2.27 -0.38
N PHE A 180 -1.62 2.91 -0.15
CA PHE A 180 -1.74 4.13 0.63
C PHE A 180 -2.34 3.81 1.98
N ASN A 181 -1.56 4.00 3.05
CA ASN A 181 -2.05 3.85 4.41
C ASN A 181 -2.30 5.22 5.04
N LEU A 182 -3.55 5.50 5.41
CA LEU A 182 -3.97 6.75 6.02
C LEU A 182 -4.10 6.50 7.52
N ASP A 183 -3.20 7.09 8.29
CA ASP A 183 -3.17 6.89 9.74
C ASP A 183 -2.85 8.21 10.45
N MET A 184 -3.80 8.68 11.26
CA MET A 184 -3.81 10.01 11.86
C MET A 184 -3.84 11.15 10.82
N VAL A 185 -4.95 11.31 10.10
CA VAL A 185 -5.09 12.28 8.98
C VAL A 185 -6.12 13.39 9.22
N GLY A 186 -6.57 13.59 10.46
CA GLY A 186 -7.63 14.53 10.83
C GLY A 186 -7.17 15.76 11.63
N TYR A 187 -5.97 15.74 12.23
CA TYR A 187 -5.50 16.83 13.09
C TYR A 187 -4.68 17.91 12.36
N ALA A 188 -5.00 19.17 12.60
CA ALA A 188 -4.16 20.31 12.24
C ALA A 188 -4.47 21.52 13.14
N GLU A 189 -3.43 22.11 13.72
CA GLU A 189 -3.53 23.29 14.60
C GLU A 189 -2.73 24.47 14.05
N SER A 190 -1.57 24.22 13.44
CA SER A 190 -0.70 25.26 12.92
C SER A 190 -1.08 25.67 11.49
N PRO A 191 -0.79 26.91 11.06
CA PRO A 191 -0.99 27.32 9.68
C PRO A 191 -0.22 26.48 8.65
N VAL A 192 0.92 25.90 9.05
CA VAL A 192 1.69 24.98 8.20
C VAL A 192 0.98 23.62 8.15
N GLY A 193 0.59 23.09 9.31
CA GLY A 193 -0.09 21.80 9.41
C GLY A 193 -1.42 21.76 8.66
N GLY A 194 -2.17 22.86 8.64
CA GLY A 194 -3.41 22.97 7.86
C GLY A 194 -3.22 22.93 6.34
N ASN A 195 -1.99 22.95 5.83
CA ASN A 195 -1.65 22.91 4.41
C ASN A 195 -0.60 21.84 4.06
N MET A 196 -0.21 20.97 5.00
CA MET A 196 0.85 19.98 4.81
C MET A 196 0.42 18.60 5.31
N ILE A 197 0.75 17.55 4.57
CA ILE A 197 0.65 16.15 4.99
C ILE A 197 2.02 15.49 4.86
N ARG A 198 2.34 14.54 5.73
CA ARG A 198 3.60 13.79 5.69
C ARG A 198 3.41 12.45 5.01
N PHE A 199 4.34 12.11 4.13
CA PHE A 199 4.43 10.80 3.48
C PHE A 199 5.71 10.12 3.98
N PHE A 200 5.52 9.05 4.76
CA PHE A 200 6.58 8.21 5.30
C PHE A 200 6.86 7.08 4.31
N GLU A 201 8.03 7.11 3.70
CA GLU A 201 8.38 6.22 2.60
C GLU A 201 9.74 5.56 2.77
N THR A 202 9.87 4.36 2.18
CA THR A 202 11.18 3.77 1.88
C THR A 202 11.63 4.22 0.48
N GLU A 203 12.82 3.80 0.06
CA GLU A 203 13.33 4.06 -1.29
C GLU A 203 12.38 3.56 -2.40
N ARG A 204 11.59 2.52 -2.12
CA ARG A 204 10.54 1.98 -3.01
C ARG A 204 9.36 2.94 -3.19
N GLY A 205 8.97 3.61 -2.11
CA GLY A 205 7.86 4.57 -2.12
C GLY A 205 8.21 5.89 -2.83
N GLU A 206 9.47 6.15 -3.19
CA GLU A 206 9.88 7.47 -3.68
C GLU A 206 9.14 7.92 -4.95
N LYS A 207 8.93 6.99 -5.91
CA LYS A 207 8.19 7.27 -7.15
C LYS A 207 6.69 7.39 -6.91
N LEU A 208 6.18 6.62 -5.94
CA LEU A 208 4.80 6.71 -5.51
C LEU A 208 4.51 8.09 -4.89
N THR A 209 5.42 8.60 -4.06
CA THR A 209 5.29 9.94 -3.49
C THR A 209 5.55 11.04 -4.52
N ASP A 210 6.43 10.85 -5.51
CA ASP A 210 6.60 11.81 -6.62
C ASP A 210 5.28 11.99 -7.36
N PHE A 211 4.59 10.89 -7.65
CA PHE A 211 3.26 10.94 -8.24
C PHE A 211 2.27 11.74 -7.39
N CYS A 212 2.21 11.45 -6.09
CA CYS A 212 1.30 12.16 -5.19
C CYS A 212 1.63 13.65 -5.11
N ILE A 213 2.91 14.04 -5.16
CA ILE A 213 3.35 15.44 -5.22
C ILE A 213 2.88 16.10 -6.51
N ASP A 214 3.00 15.42 -7.65
CA ASP A 214 2.54 15.92 -8.95
C ASP A 214 1.01 16.11 -8.98
N VAL A 215 0.25 15.16 -8.43
CA VAL A 215 -1.21 15.26 -8.28
C VAL A 215 -1.57 16.42 -7.36
N SER A 216 -0.91 16.51 -6.19
CA SER A 216 -1.14 17.59 -5.23
C SER A 216 -0.86 18.96 -5.84
N THR A 217 0.22 19.08 -6.62
CA THR A 217 0.60 20.32 -7.32
C THR A 217 -0.39 20.67 -8.42
N THR A 218 -0.81 19.70 -9.22
CA THR A 218 -1.75 19.88 -10.34
C THR A 218 -3.11 20.36 -9.85
N TYR A 219 -3.64 19.72 -8.80
CA TYR A 219 -4.95 20.03 -8.22
C TYR A 219 -4.88 20.90 -6.97
N HIS A 220 -3.75 21.58 -6.72
CA HIS A 220 -3.53 22.36 -5.50
C HIS A 220 -4.63 23.42 -5.29
N HIS A 221 -5.16 23.98 -6.38
CA HIS A 221 -6.23 24.98 -6.33
C HIS A 221 -7.57 24.44 -5.79
N LEU A 222 -7.78 23.12 -5.78
CA LEU A 222 -8.96 22.45 -5.22
C LEU A 222 -8.68 21.75 -3.89
N ILE A 223 -7.45 21.23 -3.71
CA ILE A 223 -7.02 20.47 -2.55
C ILE A 223 -6.44 21.40 -1.47
N GLY A 224 -5.46 22.24 -1.82
CA GLY A 224 -4.78 23.13 -0.89
C GLY A 224 -3.91 22.41 0.14
N LEU A 225 -3.27 21.31 -0.26
CA LEU A 225 -2.25 20.59 0.50
C LEU A 225 -0.95 20.49 -0.31
N ASP A 226 0.16 20.52 0.42
CA ASP A 226 1.48 20.11 -0.02
C ASP A 226 1.88 18.82 0.72
N ILE A 227 2.86 18.09 0.17
CA ILE A 227 3.35 16.84 0.73
C ILE A 227 4.80 17.01 1.21
N GLU A 228 5.05 16.67 2.48
CA GLU A 228 6.39 16.56 3.06
C GLU A 228 6.84 15.09 3.04
N ARG A 229 8.00 14.84 2.42
CA ARG A 229 8.66 13.53 2.47
C ARG A 229 9.33 13.31 3.82
N VAL A 230 9.08 12.17 4.43
CA VAL A 230 9.69 11.75 5.69
C VAL A 230 10.26 10.34 5.54
N PRO A 231 11.45 10.04 6.11
CA PRO A 231 11.96 8.68 6.11
C PRO A 231 10.96 7.70 6.73
N ASN A 232 10.93 6.48 6.21
CA ASN A 232 9.97 5.45 6.63
C ASN A 232 9.86 5.32 8.16
N TYR A 233 8.60 5.24 8.63
CA TYR A 233 8.25 4.91 10.00
C TYR A 233 7.76 3.46 10.06
N PRO A 234 8.56 2.50 10.56
CA PRO A 234 8.15 1.10 10.63
C PRO A 234 7.25 0.89 11.85
N GLY A 235 5.95 1.13 11.67
CA GLY A 235 5.01 1.06 12.78
C GLY A 235 3.53 0.88 12.43
N SER A 236 3.11 1.23 11.20
CA SER A 236 1.71 1.15 10.77
C SER A 236 1.53 0.11 9.65
N ASP A 237 0.31 -0.03 9.15
CA ASP A 237 -0.11 -1.13 8.25
C ASP A 237 0.65 -1.20 6.92
N HIS A 238 1.16 -0.08 6.41
CA HIS A 238 1.98 -0.05 5.18
C HIS A 238 3.23 -0.94 5.28
N GLN A 239 3.77 -1.12 6.49
CA GLN A 239 4.98 -1.92 6.70
C GLN A 239 4.75 -3.39 6.35
N ALA A 240 3.54 -3.92 6.53
CA ALA A 240 3.20 -5.28 6.14
C ALA A 240 3.42 -5.50 4.63
N TYR A 241 3.00 -4.54 3.81
CA TYR A 241 3.11 -4.57 2.37
C TYR A 241 4.56 -4.42 1.90
N ILE A 242 5.33 -3.50 2.53
CA ILE A 242 6.77 -3.36 2.27
C ILE A 242 7.52 -4.66 2.56
N ASP A 243 7.14 -5.38 3.62
CA ASP A 243 7.76 -6.65 3.99
C ASP A 243 7.48 -7.79 2.99
N TYR A 244 6.47 -7.64 2.13
CA TYR A 244 6.18 -8.57 1.01
C TYR A 244 6.60 -8.01 -0.36
N GLY A 245 7.33 -6.89 -0.40
CA GLY A 245 7.86 -6.32 -1.64
C GLY A 245 6.90 -5.38 -2.37
N TYR A 246 5.79 -4.95 -1.76
CA TYR A 246 4.90 -3.96 -2.36
C TYR A 246 5.33 -2.52 -2.06
N ASP A 247 5.05 -1.63 -3.00
CA ASP A 247 5.23 -0.19 -2.81
C ASP A 247 4.12 0.37 -1.93
N ALA A 248 4.50 0.85 -0.75
CA ALA A 248 3.56 1.38 0.21
C ALA A 248 4.07 2.69 0.83
N VAL A 249 3.14 3.61 1.10
CA VAL A 249 3.40 4.86 1.80
C VAL A 249 2.42 5.00 2.95
N PHE A 250 2.95 5.41 4.10
CA PHE A 250 2.15 5.83 5.24
C PHE A 250 1.99 7.35 5.25
N SER A 251 0.76 7.81 5.44
CA SER A 251 0.42 9.22 5.45
C SER A 251 -0.20 9.63 6.78
N ALA A 252 0.37 10.67 7.38
CA ALA A 252 -0.13 11.27 8.62
C ALA A 252 -0.07 12.80 8.54
N HIS A 253 -0.79 13.45 9.43
CA HIS A 253 -0.77 14.89 9.53
C HIS A 253 0.62 15.46 9.90
N TYR A 254 0.85 16.74 9.61
CA TYR A 254 2.13 17.40 9.86
C TYR A 254 2.33 17.85 11.33
N ASP A 255 1.29 18.28 12.03
CA ASP A 255 1.47 18.75 13.41
C ASP A 255 1.75 17.57 14.37
N GLY A 256 2.27 17.83 15.57
CA GLY A 256 2.40 16.76 16.57
C GLY A 256 1.07 16.51 17.26
N TYR A 257 0.67 15.25 17.46
CA TYR A 257 -0.57 14.89 18.14
C TYR A 257 -0.33 14.33 19.56
N PRO A 258 -0.51 15.14 20.62
CA PRO A 258 -0.28 14.70 21.99
C PRO A 258 -1.43 13.86 22.58
N TYR A 259 -2.52 13.68 21.84
CA TYR A 259 -3.72 12.98 22.32
C TYR A 259 -3.81 11.53 21.87
N GLY A 260 -2.94 11.08 20.95
CA GLY A 260 -2.88 9.70 20.48
C GLY A 260 -2.79 8.69 21.63
N HIS A 261 -3.45 7.55 21.46
CA HIS A 261 -3.56 6.48 22.47
C HIS A 261 -4.09 6.96 23.84
N SER A 262 -4.90 8.03 23.88
CA SER A 262 -5.42 8.58 25.12
C SER A 262 -6.94 8.77 25.08
N ALA A 263 -7.55 8.88 26.26
CA ALA A 263 -8.99 9.16 26.38
C ALA A 263 -9.41 10.53 25.81
N ASN A 264 -8.44 11.39 25.46
CA ASN A 264 -8.67 12.70 24.85
C ASN A 264 -8.51 12.68 23.31
N ASP A 265 -8.27 11.52 22.71
CA ASP A 265 -8.37 11.37 21.25
C ASP A 265 -9.86 11.37 20.85
N SER A 266 -10.42 12.56 20.80
CA SER A 266 -11.84 12.82 20.64
C SER A 266 -12.11 13.74 19.45
N ILE A 267 -13.34 13.67 18.91
CA ILE A 267 -13.74 14.39 17.68
C ILE A 267 -13.48 15.90 17.77
N ASP A 268 -13.54 16.52 18.96
CA ASP A 268 -13.27 17.96 19.11
C ASP A 268 -11.81 18.35 18.83
N LYS A 269 -10.92 17.39 18.62
CA LYS A 269 -9.53 17.62 18.15
C LYS A 269 -9.42 17.66 16.63
N ILE A 270 -10.42 17.16 15.91
CA ILE A 270 -10.36 17.00 14.47
C ILE A 270 -10.59 18.35 13.79
N ASN A 271 -9.74 18.64 12.81
CA ASN A 271 -9.89 19.77 11.92
C ASN A 271 -10.54 19.29 10.62
N PHE A 272 -11.87 19.30 10.57
CA PHE A 272 -12.61 18.75 9.42
C PHE A 272 -12.32 19.47 8.11
N THR A 273 -11.97 20.75 8.14
CA THR A 273 -11.51 21.47 6.95
C THR A 273 -10.20 20.86 6.42
N TYR A 274 -9.22 20.58 7.29
CA TYR A 274 -7.98 19.91 6.91
C TYR A 274 -8.24 18.46 6.46
N HIS A 275 -9.00 17.71 7.23
CA HIS A 275 -9.37 16.32 6.95
C HIS A 275 -10.03 16.16 5.57
N THR A 276 -10.91 17.09 5.20
CA THR A 276 -11.52 17.16 3.87
C THR A 276 -10.48 17.34 2.77
N LYS A 277 -9.43 18.15 3.00
CA LYS A 277 -8.35 18.28 2.01
C LYS A 277 -7.58 16.98 1.84
N VAL A 278 -7.34 16.23 2.92
CA VAL A 278 -6.65 14.94 2.85
C VAL A 278 -7.49 13.94 2.04
N ALA A 279 -8.78 13.83 2.33
CA ALA A 279 -9.69 12.98 1.54
C ALA A 279 -9.73 13.40 0.06
N ARG A 280 -9.73 14.70 -0.24
CA ARG A 280 -9.63 15.21 -1.63
C ARG A 280 -8.32 14.84 -2.32
N LEU A 281 -7.20 14.89 -1.61
CA LEU A 281 -5.90 14.46 -2.14
C LEU A 281 -5.96 12.98 -2.54
N PHE A 282 -6.41 12.10 -1.65
CA PHE A 282 -6.49 10.67 -1.96
C PHE A 282 -7.54 10.35 -3.01
N ALA A 283 -8.68 11.05 -3.06
CA ALA A 283 -9.63 10.92 -4.17
C ALA A 283 -8.98 11.27 -5.52
N ALA A 284 -8.16 12.33 -5.56
CA ALA A 284 -7.44 12.71 -6.77
C ALA A 284 -6.34 11.70 -7.15
N VAL A 285 -5.52 11.29 -6.18
CA VAL A 285 -4.43 10.32 -6.37
C VAL A 285 -4.96 9.00 -6.92
N LEU A 286 -6.02 8.46 -6.30
CA LEU A 286 -6.63 7.21 -6.75
C LEU A 286 -7.27 7.36 -8.12
N ALA A 287 -8.00 8.44 -8.39
CA ALA A 287 -8.64 8.65 -9.69
C ALA A 287 -7.63 8.79 -10.84
N GLU A 288 -6.52 9.51 -10.61
CA GLU A 288 -5.45 9.68 -11.60
C GLU A 288 -4.69 8.36 -11.81
N MET A 289 -4.35 7.65 -10.74
CA MET A 289 -3.61 6.40 -10.84
C MET A 289 -4.45 5.31 -11.49
N ALA A 290 -5.72 5.16 -11.09
CA ALA A 290 -6.60 4.11 -11.59
C ALA A 290 -7.01 4.29 -13.05
N ASN A 291 -6.80 5.47 -13.64
CA ASN A 291 -7.02 5.74 -15.06
C ASN A 291 -5.74 5.74 -15.90
N ARG A 292 -4.58 5.48 -15.29
CA ARG A 292 -3.30 5.62 -15.94
C ARG A 292 -2.84 4.27 -16.52
N PRO A 293 -2.78 4.10 -17.86
CA PRO A 293 -2.43 2.81 -18.45
C PRO A 293 -1.03 2.35 -18.06
N VAL A 294 -0.90 1.04 -17.89
CA VAL A 294 0.37 0.33 -17.68
C VAL A 294 0.90 -0.13 -19.03
N HIS A 295 1.99 0.48 -19.51
CA HIS A 295 2.56 0.11 -20.82
C HIS A 295 3.68 -0.93 -20.71
N THR A 296 4.43 -0.87 -19.61
CA THR A 296 5.52 -1.80 -19.29
C THR A 296 5.39 -2.21 -17.83
N TYR A 297 5.51 -3.50 -17.56
CA TYR A 297 5.48 -4.05 -16.20
C TYR A 297 6.62 -5.05 -16.00
N VAL A 298 7.18 -5.11 -14.79
CA VAL A 298 8.17 -6.11 -14.41
C VAL A 298 8.10 -6.43 -12.93
N GLU A 299 8.21 -7.72 -12.60
CA GLU A 299 8.20 -8.22 -11.23
C GLU A 299 9.27 -9.30 -11.07
N ILE A 300 10.02 -9.27 -9.97
CA ILE A 300 10.91 -10.33 -9.53
C ILE A 300 10.08 -11.42 -8.85
N GLN A 301 9.99 -12.56 -9.52
CA GLN A 301 9.26 -13.75 -9.09
C GLN A 301 10.05 -14.63 -8.12
N GLU A 302 11.34 -14.77 -8.40
CA GLU A 302 12.27 -15.55 -7.59
C GLU A 302 13.58 -14.78 -7.47
N PRO A 303 14.30 -14.85 -6.34
CA PRO A 303 13.85 -15.48 -5.10
C PRO A 303 12.67 -14.73 -4.45
N ARG A 304 11.85 -15.45 -3.69
CA ARG A 304 10.69 -14.88 -3.00
C ARG A 304 11.11 -14.00 -1.85
N GLU A 305 10.38 -12.91 -1.66
CA GLU A 305 10.54 -12.03 -0.51
C GLU A 305 10.24 -12.77 0.80
N GLY A 306 11.09 -12.53 1.79
CA GLY A 306 10.96 -13.11 3.13
C GLY A 306 11.29 -14.60 3.19
N TYR A 307 12.16 -15.13 2.32
CA TYR A 307 12.55 -16.54 2.34
C TYR A 307 14.04 -16.79 2.57
N LEU A 308 14.35 -17.94 3.17
CA LEU A 308 15.70 -18.49 3.18
C LEU A 308 15.89 -19.40 1.96
N TYR A 309 16.86 -19.06 1.12
CA TYR A 309 17.34 -19.88 0.01
C TYR A 309 18.70 -20.50 0.33
N VAL A 310 18.85 -21.79 0.00
CA VAL A 310 20.15 -22.48 -0.01
C VAL A 310 20.36 -23.15 -1.35
N MET A 311 21.38 -22.73 -2.10
CA MET A 311 21.73 -23.28 -3.42
C MET A 311 20.51 -23.38 -4.37
N ASP A 312 19.80 -22.26 -4.56
CA ASP A 312 18.66 -22.12 -5.47
C ASP A 312 17.38 -22.84 -5.00
N HIS A 313 17.35 -23.32 -3.75
CA HIS A 313 16.19 -23.98 -3.16
C HIS A 313 15.59 -23.13 -2.04
N PRO A 314 14.28 -22.78 -2.11
CA PRO A 314 13.60 -22.18 -0.98
C PRO A 314 13.50 -23.22 0.15
N ILE A 315 14.01 -22.87 1.32
CA ILE A 315 14.07 -23.76 2.48
C ILE A 315 12.89 -23.51 3.41
N MET A 316 12.64 -22.25 3.75
CA MET A 316 11.55 -21.85 4.63
C MET A 316 11.28 -20.34 4.52
N PRO A 317 10.04 -19.90 4.76
CA PRO A 317 9.75 -18.49 4.99
C PRO A 317 10.43 -18.02 6.29
N LEU A 318 10.79 -16.74 6.32
CA LEU A 318 11.35 -16.04 7.46
C LEU A 318 10.19 -15.35 8.17
N THR A 319 9.81 -15.88 9.32
CA THR A 319 8.65 -15.39 10.10
C THR A 319 9.03 -14.33 11.12
N CYS A 320 10.29 -13.90 11.16
CA CYS A 320 10.76 -12.88 12.09
C CYS A 320 10.67 -11.50 11.44
N LYS A 321 10.05 -10.53 12.14
CA LYS A 321 10.04 -9.11 11.75
C LYS A 321 11.48 -8.59 11.68
N THR A 322 12.12 -8.58 10.50
CA THR A 322 13.54 -8.21 10.33
C THR A 322 13.76 -6.71 10.14
N TRP A 323 12.74 -5.87 10.30
CA TRP A 323 12.84 -4.42 10.14
C TRP A 323 13.94 -3.79 11.01
N TYR A 324 14.25 -4.36 12.19
CA TYR A 324 15.34 -3.89 13.07
C TYR A 324 16.75 -4.11 12.49
N LEU A 325 16.88 -4.96 11.46
CA LEU A 325 18.11 -5.14 10.67
C LEU A 325 18.18 -4.18 9.48
N GLY A 326 17.18 -3.31 9.29
CA GLY A 326 17.07 -2.42 8.14
C GLY A 326 16.93 -3.18 6.82
N LEU A 327 16.42 -4.41 6.86
CA LEU A 327 16.14 -5.25 5.69
C LEU A 327 14.63 -5.30 5.46
N ARG A 328 14.20 -4.88 4.27
CA ARG A 328 12.81 -4.96 3.80
C ARG A 328 12.55 -6.42 3.41
N GLY A 329 11.52 -7.08 3.95
CA GLY A 329 11.16 -8.44 3.52
C GLY A 329 12.31 -9.46 3.49
N ALA A 330 13.27 -9.37 4.43
CA ALA A 330 14.64 -9.89 4.26
C ALA A 330 14.76 -11.28 3.61
N THR A 331 15.13 -11.35 2.34
CA THR A 331 15.45 -12.63 1.69
C THR A 331 16.89 -13.03 2.00
N ILE A 332 17.10 -14.20 2.60
CA ILE A 332 18.45 -14.69 2.92
C ILE A 332 18.87 -15.69 1.85
N VAL A 333 19.99 -15.42 1.18
CA VAL A 333 20.52 -16.29 0.12
C VAL A 333 21.87 -16.85 0.54
N VAL A 334 21.97 -18.18 0.64
CA VAL A 334 23.22 -18.91 0.89
C VAL A 334 23.60 -19.73 -0.35
N GLY A 335 24.70 -19.36 -1.02
CA GLY A 335 25.10 -19.98 -2.28
C GLY A 335 24.42 -19.36 -3.49
N ARG A 336 24.25 -20.13 -4.56
CA ARG A 336 23.65 -19.62 -5.81
C ARG A 336 22.15 -19.36 -5.66
N VAL A 337 21.64 -18.38 -6.40
CA VAL A 337 20.21 -18.14 -6.62
C VAL A 337 19.94 -17.77 -8.07
N THR A 338 18.77 -18.12 -8.59
CA THR A 338 18.28 -17.74 -9.91
C THR A 338 17.21 -16.67 -9.71
N VAL A 339 17.49 -15.49 -10.26
CA VAL A 339 16.50 -14.41 -10.35
C VAL A 339 15.60 -14.70 -11.54
N VAL A 340 14.29 -14.68 -11.32
CA VAL A 340 13.30 -14.83 -12.38
C VAL A 340 12.46 -13.56 -12.39
N ALA A 341 12.23 -12.99 -13.58
CA ALA A 341 11.33 -11.85 -13.72
C ALA A 341 10.18 -12.17 -14.67
N GLU A 342 8.99 -11.75 -14.28
CA GLU A 342 7.79 -11.71 -15.13
C GLU A 342 7.59 -10.29 -15.63
N THR A 343 7.00 -10.15 -16.83
CA THR A 343 6.78 -8.85 -17.46
C THR A 343 5.46 -8.82 -18.20
N GLU A 344 4.86 -7.64 -18.29
CA GLU A 344 3.70 -7.40 -19.15
C GLU A 344 3.93 -6.20 -20.08
N GLY A 345 3.13 -6.17 -21.16
CA GLY A 345 3.27 -5.16 -22.21
C GLY A 345 4.35 -5.48 -23.24
N ALA A 346 4.70 -4.47 -24.03
CA ALA A 346 5.66 -4.59 -25.14
C ALA A 346 7.10 -4.41 -24.64
N VAL A 347 7.60 -5.40 -23.91
CA VAL A 347 8.98 -5.37 -23.36
C VAL A 347 10.00 -5.73 -24.43
N GLU A 348 10.93 -4.82 -24.69
CA GLU A 348 12.04 -4.99 -25.63
C GLU A 348 13.27 -5.64 -24.98
N LYS A 349 13.47 -5.41 -23.68
CA LYS A 349 14.66 -5.87 -22.95
C LYS A 349 14.44 -5.84 -21.44
N VAL A 350 14.92 -6.85 -20.74
CA VAL A 350 15.05 -6.89 -19.28
C VAL A 350 16.52 -6.87 -18.89
N ILE A 351 16.90 -6.03 -17.93
CA ILE A 351 18.25 -5.97 -17.35
C ILE A 351 18.18 -6.39 -15.88
N PHE A 352 19.06 -7.31 -15.49
CA PHE A 352 19.28 -7.69 -14.11
C PHE A 352 20.55 -7.06 -13.56
N ALA A 353 20.44 -6.50 -12.35
CA ALA A 353 21.52 -5.85 -11.62
C ALA A 353 21.59 -6.37 -10.17
N VAL A 354 22.78 -6.25 -9.58
CA VAL A 354 22.95 -6.30 -8.13
C VAL A 354 23.57 -4.99 -7.70
N ASP A 355 22.89 -4.34 -6.76
CA ASP A 355 23.08 -2.94 -6.44
C ASP A 355 23.02 -2.10 -7.73
N GLU A 356 23.94 -1.16 -7.91
CA GLU A 356 24.03 -0.33 -9.12
C GLU A 356 24.69 -1.02 -10.32
N ARG A 357 25.10 -2.29 -10.18
CA ARG A 357 25.90 -2.97 -11.20
C ARG A 357 25.03 -3.91 -12.03
N MET A 358 24.87 -3.59 -13.31
CA MET A 358 24.24 -4.48 -14.29
C MET A 358 25.09 -5.72 -14.56
N TRP A 359 24.46 -6.88 -14.62
CA TRP A 359 25.12 -8.18 -14.79
C TRP A 359 24.64 -8.96 -16.01
N LYS A 360 23.33 -8.94 -16.27
CA LYS A 360 22.72 -9.68 -17.38
C LYS A 360 21.66 -8.82 -18.06
N TRP A 361 21.47 -9.02 -19.35
CA TRP A 361 20.33 -8.52 -20.09
C TRP A 361 19.78 -9.63 -20.98
N ASP A 362 18.46 -9.71 -21.05
CA ASP A 362 17.71 -10.64 -21.88
C ASP A 362 16.76 -9.85 -22.78
N TYR A 363 16.62 -10.28 -24.03
CA TYR A 363 15.74 -9.63 -25.02
C TYR A 363 14.45 -10.43 -25.23
N ASP A 364 14.44 -11.71 -24.85
CA ASP A 364 13.33 -12.62 -25.05
C ASP A 364 13.08 -13.41 -23.75
N PRO A 365 11.80 -13.71 -23.41
CA PRO A 365 11.48 -14.55 -22.27
C PRO A 365 11.89 -16.02 -22.50
N PRO A 366 12.12 -16.81 -21.43
CA PRO A 366 12.01 -16.43 -20.02
C PRO A 366 13.16 -15.52 -19.55
N TYR A 367 12.83 -14.50 -18.76
CA TYR A 367 13.80 -13.57 -18.19
C TYR A 367 14.37 -14.15 -16.90
N GLU A 368 15.56 -14.75 -16.98
CA GLU A 368 16.15 -15.49 -15.86
C GLU A 368 17.64 -15.23 -15.71
N TRP A 369 18.10 -14.88 -14.52
CA TRP A 369 19.51 -14.69 -14.23
C TRP A 369 20.02 -15.56 -13.08
N LYS A 370 20.91 -16.49 -13.41
CA LYS A 370 21.69 -17.25 -12.42
C LYS A 370 22.76 -16.36 -11.81
N VAL A 371 22.55 -15.93 -10.57
CA VAL A 371 23.48 -15.08 -9.83
C VAL A 371 24.74 -15.88 -9.49
N ASN A 372 25.80 -15.60 -10.25
CA ASN A 372 27.13 -16.18 -10.05
C ASN A 372 28.14 -15.14 -9.50
N ALA A 373 27.62 -14.01 -9.00
CA ALA A 373 28.43 -12.92 -8.44
C ALA A 373 28.86 -13.23 -7.00
N VAL A 374 29.99 -12.64 -6.57
CA VAL A 374 30.43 -12.71 -5.17
C VAL A 374 29.85 -11.53 -4.43
N VAL A 375 28.86 -11.80 -3.60
CA VAL A 375 28.18 -10.78 -2.79
C VAL A 375 28.08 -11.29 -1.36
N LEU A 376 28.46 -10.43 -0.41
CA LEU A 376 28.57 -10.74 1.01
C LEU A 376 27.99 -9.58 1.81
N GLY A 377 26.90 -9.84 2.52
CA GLY A 377 26.19 -8.82 3.31
C GLY A 377 24.90 -8.37 2.63
N LYS A 378 24.45 -7.16 2.96
CA LYS A 378 23.23 -6.57 2.40
C LYS A 378 23.49 -6.10 0.97
N HIS A 379 22.64 -6.53 0.05
CA HIS A 379 22.64 -6.14 -1.36
C HIS A 379 21.20 -6.02 -1.87
N TYR A 380 21.04 -5.43 -3.05
CA TYR A 380 19.76 -5.32 -3.73
C TYR A 380 19.81 -6.06 -5.06
N ILE A 381 18.83 -6.88 -5.38
CA ILE A 381 18.62 -7.34 -6.76
C ILE A 381 17.70 -6.32 -7.41
N ARG A 382 18.04 -5.87 -8.62
CA ARG A 382 17.19 -4.97 -9.41
C ARG A 382 16.94 -5.55 -10.78
N THR A 383 15.72 -5.35 -11.27
CA THR A 383 15.31 -5.70 -12.62
C THR A 383 14.72 -4.48 -13.29
N HIS A 384 15.20 -4.13 -14.49
CA HIS A 384 14.65 -3.04 -15.30
C HIS A 384 14.10 -3.61 -16.61
N ALA A 385 12.81 -3.42 -16.86
CA ALA A 385 12.19 -3.71 -18.16
C ALA A 385 12.08 -2.43 -18.99
N TYR A 386 12.53 -2.50 -20.23
CA TYR A 386 12.45 -1.41 -21.20
C TYR A 386 11.42 -1.76 -22.26
N GLY A 387 10.39 -0.94 -22.40
CA GLY A 387 9.37 -0.98 -23.45
C GLY A 387 9.04 0.43 -23.93
N GLU A 388 7.74 0.75 -24.08
CA GLU A 388 7.29 2.13 -24.34
C GLU A 388 7.72 3.08 -23.21
N GLU A 389 7.71 2.54 -21.98
CA GLU A 389 8.31 3.13 -20.80
C GLU A 389 9.27 2.16 -20.11
N MET A 390 10.07 2.67 -19.17
CA MET A 390 10.91 1.85 -18.32
C MET A 390 10.18 1.55 -17.02
N ALA A 391 10.01 0.26 -16.72
CA ALA A 391 9.55 -0.23 -15.43
C ALA A 391 10.72 -0.88 -14.68
N GLU A 392 10.66 -0.88 -13.36
CA GLU A 392 11.67 -1.54 -12.55
C GLU A 392 11.07 -2.19 -11.31
N ASP A 393 11.76 -3.22 -10.84
CA ASP A 393 11.47 -3.88 -9.57
C ASP A 393 12.80 -4.18 -8.85
N GLU A 394 12.75 -4.24 -7.53
CA GLU A 394 13.91 -4.52 -6.70
C GLU A 394 13.58 -5.46 -5.53
N MET A 395 14.58 -6.06 -4.90
CA MET A 395 14.40 -6.79 -3.64
C MET A 395 15.66 -6.76 -2.79
N ASP A 396 15.47 -6.79 -1.46
CA ASP A 396 16.58 -6.84 -0.50
C ASP A 396 17.06 -8.28 -0.33
N ILE A 397 18.36 -8.51 -0.49
CA ILE A 397 18.98 -9.79 -0.16
C ILE A 397 20.07 -9.62 0.90
N LEU A 398 20.07 -10.52 1.89
CA LEU A 398 21.24 -10.81 2.69
C LEU A 398 21.97 -11.98 2.05
N ALA A 399 23.02 -11.67 1.31
CA ALA A 399 23.69 -12.61 0.43
C ALA A 399 24.97 -13.16 1.07
N LEU A 400 25.12 -14.48 1.06
CA LEU A 400 26.36 -15.21 1.30
C LEU A 400 26.63 -16.06 0.06
N ILE A 401 27.00 -15.42 -1.05
CA ILE A 401 27.23 -16.10 -2.33
C ILE A 401 28.75 -16.23 -2.54
N PRO A 402 29.38 -17.34 -2.12
CA PRO A 402 30.75 -17.61 -2.50
C PRO A 402 30.82 -17.90 -4.00
N TYR A 403 31.82 -17.33 -4.67
CA TYR A 403 32.20 -17.72 -6.02
C TYR A 403 32.36 -19.24 -6.09
N THR A 404 31.52 -19.91 -6.87
CA THR A 404 31.81 -21.29 -7.31
C THR A 404 31.79 -21.28 -8.83
N PRO A 405 32.98 -21.23 -9.47
CA PRO A 405 33.12 -21.14 -10.93
C PRO A 405 32.55 -22.35 -11.67
#